data_AF-A0A349E4Z8-F1
#
_entry.id   AF-A0A349E4Z8-F1
#
_cell.length_a   1.000
_cell.length_b   1.000
_cell.length_c   1.000
_cell.angle_alpha   90.00
_cell.angle_beta   90.00
_cell.angle_gamma   90.00
#
_symmetry.space_group_name_H-M   'P 1'
#
loop_
_entity.id
_entity.type
_entity.pdbx_description
1 polymer ?
#
loop_
_entity_poly.entity_id
_entity_poly.type
_entity_poly.pdbx_seq_one_letter_code
_entity_poly.pdbx_strand_id
1 'polypeptide(L)'
;MNLLSNKKKPAFASCWVGILWALVWPLNSLWAQNTPPKNLPVPPNTVWLQDSLFVDKTEIANLHWLEYLHYLKQGVSKNLITQNFYNDQVPNSSICQTERGNLVTHPAYRYQPVVGVSFAQAQNFCKWRSAVVTELYNQENPAPEGTHWQFTFRLPTIEEWEKAAKGGLDVSLYPHGLKKWYKIEAEAPVRMRPPDPLVNYRNHKSKTFTLKKITEYPPNALGLHQMIGNVAEMTATEGVAKGGSWRHRKEACKIRRQQRYFLPDNWLGFRCVCEVKLVNTPYHSTRDVFWFR
;
A
#
# COMPACT_ATOMS: atom_id res chain seq x y z
N MET A 1 -43.25 36.03 -71.65
CA MET A 1 -44.38 35.07 -71.62
C MET A 1 -44.75 34.84 -70.16
N ASN A 2 -46.04 35.06 -69.86
CA ASN A 2 -46.73 34.78 -68.59
C ASN A 2 -46.39 33.38 -68.04
N LEU A 3 -46.36 33.10 -66.73
CA LEU A 3 -47.52 33.04 -65.83
C LEU A 3 -47.10 33.05 -64.34
N LEU A 4 -47.60 34.05 -63.61
CA LEU A 4 -48.22 34.09 -62.26
C LEU A 4 -47.87 32.97 -61.25
N SER A 5 -47.26 33.25 -60.09
CA SER A 5 -47.76 33.98 -58.89
C SER A 5 -48.60 33.14 -57.91
N ASN A 6 -48.05 33.03 -56.68
CA ASN A 6 -48.71 32.92 -55.37
C ASN A 6 -49.43 31.61 -54.95
N LYS A 7 -48.91 30.95 -53.90
CA LYS A 7 -49.45 30.96 -52.51
C LYS A 7 -49.07 29.71 -51.67
N LYS A 8 -48.83 30.01 -50.37
CA LYS A 8 -49.06 29.19 -49.15
C LYS A 8 -48.13 28.00 -48.86
N LYS A 9 -47.46 28.08 -47.71
CA LYS A 9 -47.20 26.92 -46.83
C LYS A 9 -47.86 27.18 -45.47
N PRO A 10 -48.83 26.35 -45.03
CA PRO A 10 -49.24 26.27 -43.65
C PRO A 10 -48.72 25.00 -42.95
N ALA A 11 -48.77 25.11 -41.63
CA ALA A 11 -48.43 24.22 -40.51
C ALA A 11 -48.76 22.71 -40.63
N PHE A 12 -48.06 21.84 -39.90
CA PHE A 12 -48.42 21.41 -38.53
C PHE A 12 -47.37 20.47 -37.91
N ALA A 13 -47.48 20.38 -36.58
CA ALA A 13 -46.63 19.77 -35.57
C ALA A 13 -46.30 18.28 -35.70
N SER A 14 -45.23 17.83 -35.03
CA SER A 14 -45.29 16.61 -34.22
C SER A 14 -44.20 16.58 -33.14
N CYS A 15 -44.64 16.19 -31.94
CA CYS A 15 -43.86 15.86 -30.77
C CYS A 15 -42.60 15.04 -31.05
N TRP A 16 -41.59 15.17 -30.18
CA TRP A 16 -41.04 14.10 -29.33
C TRP A 16 -39.81 14.69 -28.61
N VAL A 17 -40.09 15.43 -27.53
CA VAL A 17 -39.13 15.64 -26.45
C VAL A 17 -39.07 14.31 -25.71
N GLY A 18 -38.00 13.56 -25.89
CA GLY A 18 -37.79 12.30 -25.20
C GLY A 18 -36.81 11.42 -25.95
N ILE A 19 -35.88 10.83 -25.20
CA ILE A 19 -34.88 9.86 -25.66
C ILE A 19 -33.63 10.48 -26.29
N LEU A 20 -32.87 11.26 -25.50
CA LEU A 20 -31.41 11.33 -25.65
C LEU A 20 -30.71 11.74 -24.34
N TRP A 21 -31.33 11.44 -23.20
CA TRP A 21 -30.81 11.72 -21.84
C TRP A 21 -30.69 10.46 -20.96
N ALA A 22 -30.53 9.28 -21.58
CA ALA A 22 -30.44 8.03 -20.84
C ALA A 22 -29.37 7.07 -21.37
N LEU A 23 -28.25 7.53 -21.94
CA LEU A 23 -27.11 6.67 -22.27
C LEU A 23 -25.73 7.32 -22.10
N VAL A 24 -25.65 8.35 -21.25
CA VAL A 24 -24.35 8.78 -20.70
C VAL A 24 -24.47 8.69 -19.18
N TRP A 25 -24.62 7.46 -18.68
CA TRP A 25 -24.24 7.19 -17.30
C TRP A 25 -22.75 7.50 -17.22
N PRO A 26 -22.30 8.41 -16.35
CA PRO A 26 -20.92 8.85 -16.40
C PRO A 26 -20.04 7.68 -16.02
N LEU A 27 -18.92 7.53 -16.73
CA LEU A 27 -17.73 6.76 -16.36
C LEU A 27 -17.09 7.20 -15.02
N ASN A 28 -17.86 7.87 -14.14
CA ASN A 28 -17.44 8.38 -12.84
C ASN A 28 -17.81 7.43 -11.67
N SER A 29 -18.52 6.32 -11.91
CA SER A 29 -19.06 5.50 -10.82
C SER A 29 -18.08 4.50 -10.18
N LEU A 30 -16.86 4.33 -10.72
CA LEU A 30 -15.82 3.48 -10.11
C LEU A 30 -14.70 4.27 -9.43
N TRP A 31 -14.52 5.54 -9.76
CA TRP A 31 -13.47 6.39 -9.17
C TRP A 31 -13.99 7.21 -7.98
N ALA A 32 -15.30 7.48 -7.94
CA ALA A 32 -15.96 8.15 -6.83
C ALA A 32 -15.97 7.36 -5.52
N GLN A 33 -15.60 6.07 -5.54
CA GLN A 33 -15.67 5.19 -4.37
C GLN A 33 -14.42 5.24 -3.48
N ASN A 34 -13.31 5.88 -3.89
CA ASN A 34 -12.02 5.79 -3.17
C ASN A 34 -11.41 7.14 -2.76
N THR A 35 -12.23 8.16 -2.53
CA THR A 35 -11.74 9.45 -2.02
C THR A 35 -12.03 9.57 -0.53
N PRO A 36 -11.04 9.97 0.30
CA PRO A 36 -11.29 10.23 1.71
C PRO A 36 -12.33 11.36 1.87
N PRO A 37 -13.00 11.46 3.03
CA PRO A 37 -13.83 12.61 3.36
C PRO A 37 -13.07 13.93 3.11
N LYS A 38 -13.76 14.95 2.60
CA LYS A 38 -13.15 16.21 2.09
C LYS A 38 -12.17 16.92 3.05
N ASN A 39 -12.22 16.64 4.35
CA ASN A 39 -11.41 17.29 5.37
C ASN A 39 -10.43 16.36 6.08
N LEU A 40 -10.30 15.11 5.63
CA LEU A 40 -9.40 14.16 6.27
C LEU A 40 -8.00 14.26 5.65
N PRO A 41 -6.95 14.56 6.45
CA PRO A 41 -5.58 14.55 5.97
C PRO A 41 -5.20 13.20 5.36
N VAL A 42 -4.41 13.24 4.29
CA VAL A 42 -3.89 12.03 3.64
C VAL A 42 -2.47 11.77 4.15
N PRO A 43 -2.23 10.66 4.87
CA PRO A 43 -0.88 10.31 5.31
C PRO A 43 0.04 10.04 4.10
N PRO A 44 1.35 10.32 4.22
CA PRO A 44 2.29 10.15 3.11
C PRO A 44 2.39 8.69 2.65
N ASN A 45 2.42 8.50 1.34
CA ASN A 45 2.52 7.20 0.65
C ASN A 45 1.36 6.20 0.94
N THR A 46 0.17 6.70 1.23
CA THR A 46 -1.01 5.86 1.51
C THR A 46 -2.14 6.02 0.49
N VAL A 47 -3.10 5.09 0.52
CA VAL A 47 -4.40 5.19 -0.14
C VAL A 47 -5.50 5.03 0.91
N TRP A 48 -6.63 5.70 0.70
CA TRP A 48 -7.78 5.60 1.58
C TRP A 48 -8.45 4.22 1.43
N LEU A 49 -8.80 3.59 2.56
CA LEU A 49 -9.42 2.26 2.58
C LEU A 49 -10.89 2.31 3.03
N GLN A 50 -11.16 3.04 4.11
CA GLN A 50 -12.50 3.29 4.66
C GLN A 50 -12.40 4.35 5.75
N ASP A 51 -13.48 5.10 6.00
CA ASP A 51 -13.60 6.00 7.16
C ASP A 51 -12.35 6.89 7.35
N SER A 52 -11.67 6.75 8.50
CA SER A 52 -10.42 7.42 8.87
C SER A 52 -9.15 6.60 8.56
N LEU A 53 -9.29 5.44 7.91
CA LEU A 53 -8.24 4.45 7.73
C LEU A 53 -7.62 4.51 6.33
N PHE A 54 -6.30 4.58 6.32
CA PHE A 54 -5.46 4.52 5.13
C PHE A 54 -4.52 3.32 5.19
N VAL A 55 -4.01 2.89 4.04
CA VAL A 55 -3.08 1.77 3.91
C VAL A 55 -1.92 2.17 3.00
N ASP A 56 -0.71 1.73 3.34
CA ASP A 56 0.47 1.98 2.52
C ASP A 56 0.30 1.40 1.11
N LYS A 57 0.69 2.19 0.11
CA LYS A 57 0.69 1.79 -1.31
C LYS A 57 1.52 0.55 -1.58
N THR A 58 2.60 0.35 -0.81
CA THR A 58 3.61 -0.66 -1.05
C THR A 58 4.01 -1.34 0.26
N GLU A 59 4.80 -2.41 0.18
CA GLU A 59 5.56 -2.88 1.35
C GLU A 59 6.51 -1.78 1.85
N ILE A 60 6.90 -1.81 3.13
CA ILE A 60 7.96 -0.94 3.64
C ILE A 60 9.27 -1.30 2.93
N ALA A 61 9.86 -0.34 2.22
CA ALA A 61 11.13 -0.52 1.54
C ALA A 61 12.33 -0.38 2.48
N ASN A 62 13.47 -0.94 2.08
CA ASN A 62 14.74 -0.74 2.77
C ASN A 62 15.09 0.74 2.96
N LEU A 63 14.78 1.61 1.99
CA LEU A 63 14.97 3.06 2.11
C LEU A 63 14.23 3.65 3.33
N HIS A 64 12.97 3.28 3.54
CA HIS A 64 12.18 3.76 4.68
C HIS A 64 12.75 3.25 6.01
N TRP A 65 13.23 2.00 6.02
CA TRP A 65 13.87 1.43 7.22
C TRP A 65 15.22 2.10 7.54
N LEU A 66 16.01 2.43 6.52
CA LEU A 66 17.27 3.16 6.68
C LEU A 66 17.04 4.57 7.21
N GLU A 67 15.96 5.24 6.80
CA GLU A 67 15.53 6.51 7.37
C GLU A 67 15.19 6.36 8.86
N TYR A 68 14.41 5.33 9.22
CA TYR A 68 14.14 5.01 10.62
C TYR A 68 15.43 4.82 11.44
N LEU A 69 16.37 3.99 10.96
CA LEU A 69 17.65 3.79 11.63
C LEU A 69 18.46 5.08 11.73
N HIS A 70 18.40 5.96 10.72
CA HIS A 70 19.06 7.25 10.77
C HIS A 70 18.51 8.13 11.90
N TYR A 71 17.19 8.19 12.07
CA TYR A 71 16.55 8.90 13.19
C TYR A 71 16.97 8.33 14.54
N LEU A 72 16.98 7.00 14.68
CA LEU A 72 17.44 6.36 15.92
C LEU A 72 18.90 6.70 16.23
N LYS A 73 19.77 6.70 15.22
CA LYS A 73 21.18 7.05 15.39
C LYS A 73 21.36 8.48 15.91
N GLN A 74 20.58 9.43 15.41
CA GLN A 74 20.57 10.80 15.95
C GLN A 74 20.12 10.84 17.42
N GLY A 75 19.21 9.95 17.81
CA GLY A 75 18.77 9.81 19.19
C GLY A 75 19.80 9.33 20.15
N VAL A 76 20.58 8.35 19.72
CA VAL A 76 21.75 7.89 20.48
C VAL A 76 22.71 9.06 20.65
N SER A 77 23.01 9.82 19.58
CA SER A 77 23.91 10.97 19.67
C SER A 77 23.41 12.08 20.60
N LYS A 78 22.09 12.19 20.80
CA LYS A 78 21.48 13.16 21.72
C LYS A 78 21.25 12.60 23.13
N ASN A 79 21.68 11.36 23.42
CA ASN A 79 21.44 10.64 24.69
C ASN A 79 19.96 10.41 25.01
N LEU A 80 19.13 10.29 23.99
CA LEU A 80 17.70 10.18 24.19
C LEU A 80 17.19 8.73 24.07
N ILE A 81 17.91 7.88 23.32
CA ILE A 81 17.75 6.41 23.38
C ILE A 81 19.08 5.72 23.59
N THR A 82 19.04 4.49 24.08
CA THR A 82 20.24 3.68 24.31
C THR A 82 20.80 3.11 23.02
N GLN A 83 22.13 2.90 22.97
CA GLN A 83 22.79 2.19 21.88
C GLN A 83 22.23 0.76 21.73
N ASN A 84 21.84 0.12 22.84
CA ASN A 84 21.23 -1.21 22.82
C ASN A 84 19.91 -1.21 22.06
N PHE A 85 19.02 -0.24 22.34
CA PHE A 85 17.77 -0.12 21.60
C PHE A 85 18.02 0.06 20.09
N TYR A 86 18.97 0.91 19.70
CA TYR A 86 19.36 1.06 18.29
C TYR A 86 19.81 -0.28 17.68
N ASN A 87 20.72 -1.00 18.37
CA ASN A 87 21.23 -2.28 17.90
C ASN A 87 20.10 -3.31 17.74
N ASP A 88 19.12 -3.30 18.64
CA ASP A 88 17.93 -4.16 18.60
C ASP A 88 16.99 -3.83 17.43
N GLN A 89 17.10 -2.64 16.81
CA GLN A 89 16.31 -2.28 15.62
C GLN A 89 17.03 -2.58 14.29
N VAL A 90 18.30 -2.98 14.32
CA VAL A 90 19.03 -3.36 13.10
C VAL A 90 18.51 -4.73 12.60
N PRO A 91 18.12 -4.86 11.32
CA PRO A 91 17.67 -6.14 10.78
C PRO A 91 18.74 -7.23 10.88
N ASN A 92 18.31 -8.47 11.02
CA ASN A 92 19.23 -9.60 11.21
C ASN A 92 20.10 -9.81 9.97
N SER A 93 21.39 -9.50 10.08
CA SER A 93 22.36 -9.61 8.99
C SER A 93 22.51 -11.02 8.44
N SER A 94 22.41 -12.06 9.26
CA SER A 94 22.53 -13.46 8.81
C SER A 94 21.41 -13.85 7.84
N ILE A 95 20.25 -13.20 7.95
CA ILE A 95 19.10 -13.38 7.06
C ILE A 95 19.24 -12.50 5.81
N CYS A 96 19.81 -11.30 5.98
CA CYS A 96 19.91 -10.29 4.94
C CYS A 96 21.17 -10.41 4.08
N GLN A 97 22.12 -11.28 4.43
CA GLN A 97 23.37 -11.40 3.69
C GLN A 97 23.20 -12.20 2.40
N THR A 98 23.69 -11.65 1.29
CA THR A 98 23.80 -12.35 0.00
C THR A 98 25.23 -12.27 -0.53
N GLU A 99 25.53 -13.04 -1.58
CA GLU A 99 26.82 -12.94 -2.30
C GLU A 99 27.09 -11.52 -2.84
N ARG A 100 26.03 -10.75 -3.08
CA ARG A 100 26.09 -9.38 -3.63
C ARG A 100 26.02 -8.29 -2.55
N GLY A 101 26.08 -8.68 -1.27
CA GLY A 101 25.98 -7.78 -0.13
C GLY A 101 24.66 -7.89 0.64
N ASN A 102 24.53 -7.04 1.65
CA ASN A 102 23.38 -7.04 2.57
C ASN A 102 22.14 -6.42 1.91
N LEU A 103 21.00 -7.11 2.00
CA LEU A 103 19.72 -6.72 1.38
C LEU A 103 19.19 -5.37 1.86
N VAL A 104 19.52 -4.95 3.08
CA VAL A 104 19.01 -3.70 3.67
C VAL A 104 19.94 -2.53 3.39
N THR A 105 21.25 -2.71 3.58
CA THR A 105 22.21 -1.60 3.52
C THR A 105 22.79 -1.36 2.13
N HIS A 106 22.78 -2.34 1.24
CA HIS A 106 23.37 -2.20 -0.09
C HIS A 106 22.49 -1.30 -1.00
N PRO A 107 23.05 -0.25 -1.65
CA PRO A 107 22.26 0.73 -2.41
C PRO A 107 21.36 0.17 -3.52
N ALA A 108 21.77 -0.94 -4.16
CA ALA A 108 20.98 -1.57 -5.22
C ALA A 108 19.62 -2.12 -4.76
N TYR A 109 19.43 -2.32 -3.44
CA TYR A 109 18.24 -2.92 -2.86
C TYR A 109 17.35 -1.90 -2.13
N ARG A 110 17.63 -0.60 -2.21
CA ARG A 110 16.87 0.47 -1.52
C ARG A 110 15.35 0.39 -1.71
N TYR A 111 14.91 -0.01 -2.91
CA TYR A 111 13.49 -0.11 -3.27
C TYR A 111 12.94 -1.53 -3.21
N GLN A 112 13.66 -2.48 -2.60
CA GLN A 112 13.11 -3.79 -2.24
C GLN A 112 12.46 -3.71 -0.85
N PRO A 113 11.52 -4.61 -0.53
CA PRO A 113 10.92 -4.63 0.80
C PRO A 113 11.96 -4.95 1.87
N VAL A 114 11.80 -4.34 3.04
CA VAL A 114 12.58 -4.70 4.21
C VAL A 114 12.21 -6.10 4.67
N VAL A 115 13.23 -6.89 4.97
CA VAL A 115 13.13 -8.27 5.46
C VAL A 115 14.12 -8.49 6.60
N GLY A 116 14.05 -9.64 7.27
CA GLY A 116 14.91 -9.92 8.42
C GLY A 116 14.61 -9.04 9.64
N VAL A 117 13.39 -8.46 9.68
CA VAL A 117 12.85 -7.72 10.83
C VAL A 117 11.88 -8.57 11.62
N SER A 118 11.82 -8.36 12.93
CA SER A 118 10.88 -9.01 13.85
C SER A 118 9.55 -8.26 13.94
N PHE A 119 8.54 -8.91 14.50
CA PHE A 119 7.25 -8.28 14.78
C PHE A 119 7.40 -7.07 15.71
N ALA A 120 8.19 -7.19 16.78
CA ALA A 120 8.47 -6.09 17.71
C ALA A 120 9.17 -4.91 17.00
N GLN A 121 10.14 -5.19 16.12
CA GLN A 121 10.80 -4.14 15.31
C GLN A 121 9.78 -3.44 14.40
N ALA A 122 8.92 -4.20 13.70
CA ALA A 122 7.87 -3.62 12.84
C ALA A 122 6.88 -2.74 13.63
N GLN A 123 6.52 -3.13 14.85
CA GLN A 123 5.69 -2.31 15.75
C GLN A 123 6.41 -1.02 16.18
N ASN A 124 7.70 -1.08 16.52
CA ASN A 124 8.49 0.09 16.86
C ASN A 124 8.62 1.06 15.69
N PHE A 125 8.79 0.55 14.47
CA PHE A 125 8.76 1.35 13.25
C PHE A 125 7.40 2.06 13.08
N CYS A 126 6.29 1.36 13.30
CA CYS A 126 4.96 1.96 13.24
C CYS A 126 4.79 3.10 14.26
N LYS A 127 5.26 2.90 15.51
CA LYS A 127 5.23 3.94 16.55
C LYS A 127 6.09 5.15 16.18
N TRP A 128 7.31 4.91 15.69
CA TRP A 128 8.19 5.97 15.19
C TRP A 128 7.53 6.77 14.07
N ARG A 129 7.00 6.09 13.05
CA ARG A 129 6.35 6.76 11.90
C ARG A 129 5.14 7.57 12.33
N SER A 130 4.36 7.08 13.29
CA SER A 130 3.23 7.81 13.89
C SER A 130 3.67 9.14 14.48
N ALA A 131 4.73 9.13 15.29
CA ALA A 131 5.27 10.33 15.90
C ALA A 131 5.85 11.30 14.86
N VAL A 132 6.65 10.82 13.88
CA VAL A 132 7.27 11.68 12.86
C VAL A 132 6.20 12.36 12.02
N VAL A 133 5.26 11.57 11.48
CA VAL A 133 4.24 12.10 10.56
C VAL A 133 3.28 13.04 11.29
N THR A 134 2.89 12.72 12.53
CA THR A 134 2.06 13.61 13.35
C THR A 134 2.76 14.95 13.57
N GLU A 135 4.04 14.93 13.96
CA GLU A 135 4.80 16.16 14.20
C GLU A 135 4.96 17.00 12.93
N LEU A 136 5.47 16.41 11.85
CA LEU A 136 5.69 17.14 10.60
C LEU A 136 4.38 17.71 10.03
N TYR A 137 3.30 16.93 10.09
CA TYR A 137 2.02 17.39 9.55
C TYR A 137 1.47 18.60 10.32
N ASN A 138 1.48 18.57 11.66
CA ASN A 138 0.96 19.69 12.46
C ASN A 138 1.88 20.93 12.45
N GLN A 139 3.18 20.77 12.18
CA GLN A 139 4.09 21.90 11.95
C GLN A 139 3.73 22.67 10.67
N GLU A 140 3.34 21.95 9.62
CA GLU A 140 2.98 22.55 8.33
C GLU A 140 1.49 22.92 8.23
N ASN A 141 0.63 22.25 8.99
CA ASN A 141 -0.83 22.37 8.92
C ASN A 141 -1.41 22.53 10.33
N PRO A 142 -1.49 23.77 10.86
CA PRO A 142 -2.06 24.03 12.17
C PRO A 142 -3.52 23.57 12.23
N ALA A 143 -3.84 22.75 13.21
CA ALA A 143 -5.21 22.36 13.51
C ALA A 143 -5.94 23.49 14.27
N PRO A 144 -7.29 23.43 14.38
CA PRO A 144 -8.05 24.35 15.23
C PRO A 144 -7.51 24.43 16.66
N GLU A 145 -7.69 25.58 17.31
CA GLU A 145 -7.21 25.82 18.67
C GLU A 145 -7.66 24.71 19.64
N GLY A 146 -6.73 24.23 20.47
CA GLY A 146 -6.97 23.13 21.42
C GLY A 146 -7.06 21.74 20.78
N THR A 147 -6.79 21.62 19.48
CA THR A 147 -6.80 20.33 18.76
C THR A 147 -5.52 20.06 17.99
N HIS A 148 -5.31 18.81 17.58
CA HIS A 148 -4.29 18.44 16.60
C HIS A 148 -4.66 17.19 15.82
N TRP A 149 -4.03 17.03 14.66
CA TRP A 149 -4.16 15.81 13.86
C TRP A 149 -3.25 14.73 14.40
N GLN A 150 -3.79 13.56 14.69
CA GLN A 150 -3.04 12.39 15.13
C GLN A 150 -3.03 11.33 14.02
N PHE A 151 -1.84 10.91 13.63
CA PHE A 151 -1.60 9.84 12.67
C PHE A 151 -1.09 8.60 13.40
N THR A 152 -1.89 7.55 13.46
CA THR A 152 -1.54 6.30 14.16
C THR A 152 -1.27 5.21 13.14
N PHE A 153 0.01 4.99 12.83
CA PHE A 153 0.46 3.84 12.04
C PHE A 153 0.54 2.58 12.90
N ARG A 154 0.11 1.47 12.31
CA ARG A 154 0.19 0.12 12.91
C ARG A 154 0.19 -0.95 11.81
N LEU A 155 0.44 -2.18 12.21
CA LEU A 155 0.20 -3.33 11.34
C LEU A 155 -1.32 -3.49 11.08
N PRO A 156 -1.72 -3.94 9.88
CA PRO A 156 -3.12 -4.16 9.55
C PRO A 156 -3.68 -5.37 10.30
N THR A 157 -4.94 -5.29 10.71
CA THR A 157 -5.71 -6.50 11.05
C THR A 157 -5.85 -7.40 9.81
N ILE A 158 -6.23 -8.67 10.01
CA ILE A 158 -6.42 -9.60 8.89
C ILE A 158 -7.53 -9.08 7.97
N GLU A 159 -8.60 -8.54 8.54
CA GLU A 159 -9.76 -8.03 7.84
C GLU A 159 -9.41 -6.78 7.01
N GLU A 160 -8.66 -5.84 7.58
CA GLU A 160 -8.17 -4.66 6.85
C GLU A 160 -7.25 -5.08 5.70
N TRP A 161 -6.34 -6.02 5.95
CA TRP A 161 -5.44 -6.53 4.93
C TRP A 161 -6.19 -7.21 3.78
N GLU A 162 -7.16 -8.07 4.09
CA GLU A 162 -7.97 -8.75 3.06
C GLU A 162 -8.86 -7.78 2.28
N LYS A 163 -9.40 -6.75 2.96
CA LYS A 163 -10.16 -5.67 2.31
C LYS A 163 -9.29 -4.88 1.33
N ALA A 164 -8.06 -4.56 1.74
CA ALA A 164 -7.08 -3.90 0.90
C ALA A 164 -6.68 -4.79 -0.29
N ALA A 165 -6.37 -6.07 -0.04
CA ALA A 165 -5.89 -7.01 -1.05
C ALA A 165 -6.93 -7.31 -2.14
N LYS A 166 -8.21 -7.47 -1.78
CA LYS A 166 -9.27 -7.76 -2.76
C LYS A 166 -9.51 -6.61 -3.73
N GLY A 167 -9.22 -5.37 -3.34
CA GLY A 167 -9.36 -4.19 -4.20
C GLY A 167 -10.71 -4.07 -4.90
N GLY A 168 -11.80 -4.35 -4.19
CA GLY A 168 -13.17 -4.34 -4.72
C GLY A 168 -13.59 -5.59 -5.51
N LEU A 169 -12.72 -6.59 -5.67
CA LEU A 169 -13.07 -7.85 -6.34
C LEU A 169 -13.74 -8.84 -5.39
N ASP A 170 -14.58 -9.71 -5.95
CA ASP A 170 -15.09 -10.88 -5.27
C ASP A 170 -13.99 -11.95 -5.15
N VAL A 171 -13.60 -12.27 -3.92
CA VAL A 171 -12.53 -13.22 -3.58
C VAL A 171 -12.90 -14.66 -3.98
N SER A 172 -14.19 -14.99 -4.13
CA SER A 172 -14.61 -16.31 -4.62
C SER A 172 -14.19 -16.53 -6.08
N LEU A 173 -14.32 -15.49 -6.91
CA LEU A 173 -13.94 -15.49 -8.32
C LEU A 173 -12.47 -15.14 -8.54
N TYR A 174 -11.95 -14.20 -7.75
CA TYR A 174 -10.58 -13.70 -7.81
C TYR A 174 -9.86 -13.96 -6.48
N PRO A 175 -9.45 -15.21 -6.20
CA PRO A 175 -8.88 -15.60 -4.90
C PRO A 175 -7.55 -14.93 -4.56
N HIS A 176 -6.94 -14.22 -5.51
CA HIS A 176 -5.71 -13.45 -5.36
C HIS A 176 -5.93 -11.94 -5.53
N GLY A 177 -7.17 -11.46 -5.66
CA GLY A 177 -7.43 -10.03 -5.88
C GLY A 177 -6.86 -9.48 -7.19
N LEU A 178 -6.65 -10.35 -8.18
CA LEU A 178 -6.08 -10.00 -9.48
C LEU A 178 -6.97 -10.50 -10.62
N LYS A 179 -7.35 -9.61 -11.53
CA LYS A 179 -8.06 -9.98 -12.77
C LYS A 179 -7.15 -10.72 -13.76
N LYS A 180 -5.85 -10.42 -13.74
CA LYS A 180 -4.82 -11.01 -14.60
C LYS A 180 -3.66 -11.50 -13.75
N TRP A 181 -3.26 -12.74 -13.95
CA TRP A 181 -2.10 -13.33 -13.27
C TRP A 181 -0.81 -13.20 -14.08
N TYR A 182 -0.94 -13.11 -15.40
CA TYR A 182 0.18 -13.10 -16.34
C TYR A 182 0.10 -11.88 -17.25
N LYS A 183 1.27 -11.42 -17.72
CA LYS A 183 1.37 -10.40 -18.76
C LYS A 183 0.94 -11.02 -20.08
N ILE A 184 -0.21 -10.60 -20.59
CA ILE A 184 -0.70 -10.99 -21.92
C ILE A 184 -0.54 -9.79 -22.83
N GLU A 185 0.40 -9.87 -23.77
CA GLU A 185 0.56 -8.88 -24.84
C GLU A 185 -0.37 -9.27 -26.00
N ALA A 186 -1.15 -8.32 -26.51
CA ALA A 186 -2.18 -8.58 -27.53
C ALA A 186 -1.59 -9.14 -28.84
N GLU A 187 -0.34 -8.79 -29.14
CA GLU A 187 0.39 -9.17 -30.34
C GLU A 187 1.44 -10.26 -30.09
N ALA A 188 1.48 -10.85 -28.88
CA ALA A 188 2.47 -11.89 -28.61
C ALA A 188 2.23 -13.09 -29.53
N PRO A 189 3.25 -13.56 -30.28
CA PRO A 189 3.13 -14.78 -31.06
C PRO A 189 2.75 -15.93 -30.12
N VAL A 190 2.09 -16.97 -30.64
CA VAL A 190 1.80 -18.18 -29.87
C VAL A 190 3.12 -18.78 -29.39
N ARG A 191 3.52 -18.44 -28.16
CA ARG A 191 4.74 -18.95 -27.53
C ARG A 191 4.39 -20.26 -26.84
N MET A 192 5.21 -21.29 -27.03
CA MET A 192 5.14 -22.53 -26.23
C MET A 192 5.49 -22.30 -24.75
N ARG A 193 6.01 -21.12 -24.38
CA ARG A 193 6.40 -20.80 -23.00
C ARG A 193 5.28 -20.04 -22.28
N PRO A 194 5.00 -20.36 -21.01
CA PRO A 194 4.01 -19.63 -20.23
C PRO A 194 4.46 -18.17 -20.03
N PRO A 195 3.52 -17.21 -20.16
CA PRO A 195 3.78 -15.78 -20.02
C PRO A 195 4.33 -15.43 -18.64
N ASP A 196 4.98 -14.27 -18.55
CA ASP A 196 5.58 -13.83 -17.29
C ASP A 196 4.50 -13.44 -16.28
N PRO A 197 4.65 -13.86 -15.00
CA PRO A 197 3.68 -13.53 -13.98
C PRO A 197 3.75 -12.06 -13.58
N LEU A 198 2.61 -11.50 -13.20
CA LEU A 198 2.48 -10.14 -12.65
C LEU A 198 2.63 -10.12 -11.12
N VAL A 199 3.22 -11.18 -10.56
CA VAL A 199 3.38 -11.42 -9.14
C VAL A 199 4.70 -12.15 -8.93
N ASN A 200 5.45 -11.76 -7.90
CA ASN A 200 6.66 -12.48 -7.50
C ASN A 200 6.30 -13.63 -6.54
N TYR A 201 6.34 -14.87 -7.01
CA TYR A 201 6.03 -16.06 -6.22
C TYR A 201 6.94 -17.24 -6.62
N ARG A 202 6.94 -18.31 -5.83
CA ARG A 202 7.71 -19.51 -6.15
C ARG A 202 7.06 -20.27 -7.31
N ASN A 203 7.75 -20.29 -8.45
CA ASN A 203 7.38 -21.08 -9.62
C ASN A 203 8.56 -21.93 -10.10
N HIS A 204 8.36 -22.73 -11.16
CA HIS A 204 9.40 -23.61 -11.72
C HIS A 204 10.60 -22.86 -12.31
N LYS A 205 10.48 -21.55 -12.58
CA LYS A 205 11.57 -20.66 -13.04
C LYS A 205 12.31 -19.99 -11.88
N SER A 206 11.73 -19.92 -10.68
CA SER A 206 12.34 -19.29 -9.50
C SER A 206 13.50 -20.14 -8.97
N LYS A 207 14.68 -20.01 -9.58
CA LYS A 207 15.90 -20.76 -9.20
C LYS A 207 16.70 -20.11 -8.07
N THR A 208 16.48 -18.81 -7.82
CA THR A 208 17.26 -18.01 -6.86
C THR A 208 16.37 -17.17 -5.97
N PHE A 209 16.94 -16.68 -4.88
CA PHE A 209 16.35 -15.62 -4.06
C PHE A 209 16.17 -14.36 -4.92
N THR A 210 14.93 -13.95 -5.17
CA THR A 210 14.66 -12.75 -5.97
C THR A 210 13.57 -11.91 -5.32
N LEU A 211 13.95 -11.03 -4.40
CA LEU A 211 13.10 -9.89 -4.06
C LEU A 211 13.00 -8.95 -5.28
N LYS A 212 11.80 -8.43 -5.49
CA LYS A 212 11.52 -7.42 -6.51
C LYS A 212 11.33 -6.07 -5.86
N LYS A 213 11.46 -5.02 -6.68
CA LYS A 213 11.18 -3.66 -6.21
C LYS A 213 9.72 -3.57 -5.77
N ILE A 214 9.43 -2.74 -4.78
CA ILE A 214 8.11 -2.58 -4.18
C ILE A 214 7.02 -2.10 -5.17
N THR A 215 7.43 -1.63 -6.36
CA THR A 215 6.57 -1.16 -7.46
C THR A 215 6.79 -1.93 -8.77
N GLU A 216 7.41 -3.12 -8.72
CA GLU A 216 7.73 -3.93 -9.92
C GLU A 216 6.48 -4.27 -10.75
N TYR A 217 5.37 -4.57 -10.08
CA TYR A 217 4.13 -5.02 -10.72
C TYR A 217 3.00 -3.99 -10.61
N PRO A 218 2.00 -4.06 -11.51
CA PRO A 218 0.86 -3.16 -11.49
C PRO A 218 0.10 -3.22 -10.16
N PRO A 219 -0.42 -2.08 -9.68
CA PRO A 219 -1.25 -2.05 -8.48
C PRO A 219 -2.62 -2.70 -8.71
N ASN A 220 -3.30 -3.06 -7.62
CA ASN A 220 -4.72 -3.39 -7.67
C ASN A 220 -5.59 -2.14 -7.88
N ALA A 221 -6.92 -2.29 -7.91
CA ALA A 221 -7.84 -1.19 -8.20
C ALA A 221 -7.83 -0.06 -7.14
N LEU A 222 -7.26 -0.28 -5.96
CA LEU A 222 -7.07 0.75 -4.93
C LEU A 222 -5.73 1.49 -5.07
N GLY A 223 -4.87 1.10 -6.01
CA GLY A 223 -3.51 1.65 -6.12
C GLY A 223 -2.48 0.94 -5.23
N LEU A 224 -2.79 -0.26 -4.72
CA LEU A 224 -1.89 -1.04 -3.87
C LEU A 224 -1.02 -2.00 -4.67
N HIS A 225 0.29 -1.86 -4.55
CA HIS A 225 1.26 -2.75 -5.17
C HIS A 225 1.52 -3.98 -4.31
N GLN A 226 1.73 -5.11 -4.98
CA GLN A 226 2.27 -6.35 -4.42
C GLN A 226 1.58 -6.85 -3.14
N MET A 227 0.27 -6.64 -3.01
CA MET A 227 -0.52 -7.28 -1.93
C MET A 227 -0.40 -8.82 -1.97
N ILE A 228 -0.12 -9.38 -3.15
CA ILE A 228 0.15 -10.81 -3.31
C ILE A 228 1.59 -10.99 -3.76
N GLY A 229 2.31 -11.90 -3.12
CA GLY A 229 3.69 -12.26 -3.46
C GLY A 229 4.72 -11.24 -2.97
N ASN A 230 5.91 -11.32 -3.55
CA ASN A 230 7.12 -10.62 -3.12
C ASN A 230 7.50 -10.96 -1.68
N VAL A 231 7.00 -10.27 -0.65
CA VAL A 231 7.10 -10.71 0.74
C VAL A 231 5.72 -10.99 1.32
N ALA A 232 5.63 -11.98 2.22
CA ALA A 232 4.44 -12.12 3.04
C ALA A 232 4.43 -10.98 4.06
N GLU A 233 3.26 -10.44 4.36
CA GLU A 233 3.14 -9.24 5.17
C GLU A 233 2.60 -9.56 6.55
N MET A 234 3.34 -9.18 7.59
CA MET A 234 2.89 -9.29 8.98
C MET A 234 1.56 -8.55 9.19
N THR A 235 0.68 -9.16 9.99
CA THR A 235 -0.58 -8.55 10.44
C THR A 235 -0.47 -8.12 11.90
N ALA A 236 -1.49 -7.48 12.44
CA ALA A 236 -1.57 -7.11 13.86
C ALA A 236 -1.58 -8.33 14.80
N THR A 237 -1.85 -9.53 14.28
CA THR A 237 -1.69 -10.79 15.04
C THR A 237 -0.28 -11.33 14.84
N GLU A 238 0.51 -11.35 15.91
CA GLU A 238 1.87 -11.88 15.87
C GLU A 238 1.90 -13.33 15.37
N GLY A 239 2.90 -13.63 14.54
CA GLY A 239 3.06 -14.93 13.91
C GLY A 239 2.08 -15.21 12.77
N VAL A 240 1.26 -14.23 12.36
CA VAL A 240 0.36 -14.32 11.19
C VAL A 240 0.77 -13.29 10.14
N ALA A 241 1.11 -13.80 8.96
CA ALA A 241 1.35 -13.03 7.76
C ALA A 241 0.38 -13.41 6.63
N LYS A 242 0.28 -12.55 5.61
CA LYS A 242 -0.67 -12.68 4.49
C LYS A 242 0.03 -12.46 3.13
N GLY A 243 -0.65 -12.84 2.05
CA GLY A 243 -0.25 -12.55 0.66
C GLY A 243 0.76 -13.50 0.04
N GLY A 244 1.43 -14.33 0.84
CA GLY A 244 2.52 -15.18 0.38
C GLY A 244 3.73 -14.37 -0.12
N SER A 245 4.75 -15.05 -0.61
CA SER A 245 6.03 -14.42 -0.98
C SER A 245 6.67 -15.11 -2.16
N TRP A 246 7.85 -14.63 -2.57
CA TRP A 246 8.72 -15.29 -3.55
C TRP A 246 9.06 -16.76 -3.19
N ARG A 247 8.92 -17.16 -1.92
CA ARG A 247 9.14 -18.54 -1.42
C ARG A 247 7.88 -19.40 -1.48
N HIS A 248 6.70 -18.80 -1.52
CA HIS A 248 5.42 -19.51 -1.48
C HIS A 248 4.91 -19.80 -2.89
N ARG A 249 4.30 -20.98 -3.08
CA ARG A 249 3.59 -21.33 -4.32
C ARG A 249 2.28 -20.56 -4.43
N LYS A 250 1.77 -20.43 -5.66
CA LYS A 250 0.56 -19.67 -6.00
C LYS A 250 -0.62 -19.96 -5.07
N GLU A 251 -0.84 -21.22 -4.71
CA GLU A 251 -1.98 -21.66 -3.89
C GLU A 251 -1.92 -21.11 -2.46
N ALA A 252 -0.71 -20.91 -1.92
CA ALA A 252 -0.48 -20.33 -0.61
C ALA A 252 -0.60 -18.80 -0.62
N CYS A 253 -0.48 -18.15 -1.78
CA CYS A 253 -0.60 -16.70 -1.92
C CYS A 253 -2.05 -16.19 -2.08
N LYS A 254 -3.08 -17.04 -1.91
CA LYS A 254 -4.47 -16.59 -1.98
C LYS A 254 -4.78 -15.65 -0.81
N ILE A 255 -5.67 -14.68 -1.01
CA ILE A 255 -6.07 -13.67 -0.01
C ILE A 255 -6.48 -14.33 1.31
N ARG A 256 -7.30 -15.39 1.27
CA ARG A 256 -7.79 -16.10 2.47
C ARG A 256 -6.74 -16.98 3.17
N ARG A 257 -5.55 -17.17 2.57
CA ARG A 257 -4.49 -17.98 3.19
C ARG A 257 -3.70 -17.14 4.18
N GLN A 258 -3.13 -17.82 5.16
CA GLN A 258 -2.24 -17.24 6.17
C GLN A 258 -0.90 -17.96 6.09
N GLN A 259 0.17 -17.21 6.29
CA GLN A 259 1.52 -17.72 6.48
C GLN A 259 1.85 -17.61 7.95
N ARG A 260 2.36 -18.68 8.55
CA ARG A 260 2.83 -18.67 9.94
C ARG A 260 4.32 -18.37 9.97
N TYR A 261 4.74 -17.55 10.93
CA TYR A 261 6.13 -17.25 11.20
C TYR A 261 6.37 -17.19 12.72
N PHE A 262 7.63 -17.40 13.12
CA PHE A 262 8.04 -17.36 14.52
C PHE A 262 9.25 -16.48 14.74
N LEU A 263 10.10 -16.36 13.71
CA LEU A 263 11.31 -15.56 13.71
C LEU A 263 11.32 -14.67 12.46
N PRO A 264 12.12 -13.60 12.45
CA PRO A 264 12.45 -12.88 11.22
C PRO A 264 12.90 -13.85 10.13
N ASP A 265 12.59 -13.55 8.87
CA ASP A 265 13.01 -14.35 7.72
C ASP A 265 13.11 -13.44 6.48
N ASN A 266 13.73 -13.94 5.41
CA ASN A 266 14.01 -13.19 4.18
C ASN A 266 12.83 -13.17 3.17
N TRP A 267 11.72 -13.81 3.54
CA TRP A 267 10.47 -13.81 2.78
C TRP A 267 9.34 -13.03 3.48
N LEU A 268 9.61 -12.52 4.68
CA LEU A 268 8.66 -11.87 5.56
C LEU A 268 9.00 -10.38 5.66
N GLY A 269 8.01 -9.53 5.38
CA GLY A 269 8.09 -8.09 5.54
C GLY A 269 6.74 -7.58 6.07
N PHE A 270 6.44 -6.30 5.83
CA PHE A 270 5.18 -5.71 6.28
C PHE A 270 4.86 -4.41 5.52
N ARG A 271 3.62 -3.96 5.69
CA ARG A 271 3.17 -2.60 5.37
C ARG A 271 2.37 -2.05 6.55
N CYS A 272 2.20 -0.73 6.60
CA CYS A 272 1.37 -0.11 7.63
C CYS A 272 -0.05 0.18 7.13
N VAL A 273 -0.97 0.25 8.07
CA VAL A 273 -2.19 1.07 7.97
C VAL A 273 -2.05 2.27 8.88
N CYS A 274 -2.77 3.35 8.58
CA CYS A 274 -2.77 4.59 9.34
C CYS A 274 -4.20 5.02 9.65
N GLU A 275 -4.51 5.19 10.92
CA GLU A 275 -5.74 5.83 11.36
C GLU A 275 -5.48 7.32 11.62
N VAL A 276 -6.33 8.18 11.04
CA VAL A 276 -6.22 9.64 11.15
C VAL A 276 -7.37 10.19 12.00
N LYS A 277 -7.05 10.93 13.06
CA LYS A 277 -8.03 11.51 13.98
C LYS A 277 -7.71 12.97 14.26
N LEU A 278 -8.75 13.78 14.45
CA LEU A 278 -8.62 15.07 15.11
C LEU A 278 -8.82 14.84 16.60
N VAL A 279 -7.84 15.24 17.42
CA VAL A 279 -7.84 15.00 18.86
C VAL A 279 -7.95 16.32 19.61
N ASN A 280 -8.83 16.38 20.61
CA ASN A 280 -9.07 17.54 21.45
C ASN A 280 -8.14 17.52 22.69
N THR A 281 -6.84 17.48 22.46
CA THR A 281 -5.85 17.66 23.51
C THR A 281 -4.81 18.69 23.07
N PRO A 282 -4.30 19.51 24.01
CA PRO A 282 -3.26 20.49 23.69
C PRO A 282 -2.10 19.80 22.98
N TYR A 283 -1.75 20.29 21.79
CA TYR A 283 -0.58 19.82 21.09
C TYR A 283 0.66 20.39 21.75
N HIS A 284 1.31 19.60 22.58
CA HIS A 284 2.67 19.93 22.98
C HIS A 284 3.60 19.44 21.88
N SER A 285 4.11 20.36 21.05
CA SER A 285 5.17 20.07 20.07
C SER A 285 6.29 19.31 20.76
N THR A 286 6.40 18.02 20.46
CA THR A 286 7.29 17.13 21.19
C THR A 286 8.65 17.04 20.54
N ARG A 287 9.30 18.18 20.28
CA ARG A 287 10.69 18.19 19.78
C ARG A 287 11.63 17.31 20.63
N ASP A 288 11.26 17.05 21.89
CA ASP A 288 11.99 16.20 22.84
C ASP A 288 11.26 14.91 23.31
N VAL A 289 10.04 14.59 22.87
CA VAL A 289 9.31 13.36 23.31
C VAL A 289 9.44 12.21 22.32
N PHE A 290 10.25 12.37 21.26
CA PHE A 290 10.53 11.31 20.28
C PHE A 290 11.17 10.05 20.90
N TRP A 291 11.58 10.15 22.15
CA TRP A 291 12.40 9.17 22.81
C TRP A 291 11.54 8.47 23.83
N PHE A 292 10.84 7.46 23.28
CA PHE A 292 9.95 6.53 23.95
C PHE A 292 10.28 6.42 25.45
N ARG A 293 9.46 7.08 26.28
CA ARG A 293 9.42 6.79 27.72
C ARG A 293 8.88 5.38 27.94
#